data_AF-A0A4R2N9C7-F1
#
_entry.id   AF-A0A4R2N9C7-F1
#
_cell.length_a   1.000
_cell.length_b   1.000
_cell.length_c   1.000
_cell.angle_alpha   90.00
_cell.angle_beta   90.00
_cell.angle_gamma   90.00
#
_symmetry.space_group_name_H-M   'P 1'
#
loop_
_entity.id
_entity.type
_entity.pdbx_description
1 polymer ?
#
loop_
_entity_poly.entity_id
_entity_poly.type
_entity_poly.pdbx_seq_one_letter_code
_entity_poly.pdbx_strand_id
1 'polypeptide(L)'
;MKLEHFNEVMEWWHNRQAIEIDGFDKARCYSYQEIADRQFNIDLCGFPHEEEEILPPDELIANYQQKRTALNADIDRILGEITQILGIKL
;
A
#
# COMPACT_ATOMS: atom_id res chain seq x y z
N MET A 1 8.61 -22.29 14.04
CA MET A 1 9.08 -22.27 12.64
C MET A 1 9.69 -23.62 12.29
N LYS A 2 9.52 -24.10 11.05
CA LYS A 2 10.15 -25.33 10.55
C LYS A 2 11.25 -24.97 9.54
N LEU A 3 12.21 -25.88 9.33
CA LEU A 3 13.29 -25.70 8.36
C LEU A 3 12.76 -25.51 6.93
N GLU A 4 11.68 -26.21 6.58
CA GLU A 4 11.01 -26.15 5.27
C GLU A 4 10.57 -24.72 4.88
N HIS A 5 10.35 -23.83 5.85
CA HIS A 5 9.98 -22.44 5.57
C HIS A 5 11.14 -21.61 5.00
N PHE A 6 12.38 -22.12 5.05
CA PHE A 6 13.58 -21.46 4.53
C PHE A 6 14.02 -21.99 3.16
N ASN A 7 13.27 -22.92 2.56
CA ASN A 7 13.65 -23.52 1.28
C ASN A 7 13.89 -22.46 0.20
N GLU A 8 13.03 -21.45 0.11
CA GLU A 8 13.18 -20.33 -0.84
C GLU A 8 14.48 -19.54 -0.60
N VAL A 9 14.85 -19.29 0.66
CA VAL A 9 16.09 -18.60 1.03
C VAL A 9 17.31 -19.43 0.68
N MET A 10 17.23 -20.75 0.92
CA MET A 10 18.30 -21.69 0.61
C MET A 10 18.51 -21.81 -0.90
N GLU A 11 17.44 -21.94 -1.69
CA GLU A 11 17.52 -21.95 -3.15
C GLU A 11 18.12 -20.64 -3.68
N TRP A 12 17.67 -19.50 -3.16
CA TRP A 12 18.24 -18.20 -3.51
C TRP A 12 19.73 -18.10 -3.18
N TRP A 13 20.18 -18.59 -2.02
CA TRP A 13 21.58 -18.50 -1.61
C TRP A 13 22.55 -19.20 -2.58
N HIS A 14 22.09 -20.26 -3.26
CA HIS A 14 22.90 -21.00 -4.23
C HIS A 14 22.95 -20.33 -5.61
N ASN A 15 21.97 -19.49 -5.95
CA ASN A 15 21.85 -18.87 -7.28
C ASN A 15 22.04 -17.34 -7.26
N ARG A 16 21.92 -16.70 -6.09
CA ARG A 16 22.13 -15.27 -5.77
C ARG A 16 21.60 -14.28 -6.82
N GLN A 17 20.53 -14.64 -7.52
CA GLN A 17 19.93 -13.81 -8.55
C GLN A 17 19.15 -12.65 -7.90
N ALA A 18 19.15 -11.48 -8.53
CA ALA A 18 18.31 -10.39 -8.05
C ALA A 18 16.82 -10.79 -8.14
N ILE A 19 16.06 -10.52 -7.08
CA ILE A 19 14.61 -10.65 -7.06
C ILE A 19 14.05 -9.23 -6.95
N GLU A 20 13.24 -8.84 -7.94
CA GLU A 20 12.56 -7.55 -8.00
C GLU A 20 11.04 -7.80 -8.06
N ILE A 21 10.29 -7.13 -7.19
CA ILE A 21 8.82 -7.21 -7.14
C ILE A 21 8.30 -5.78 -7.05
N ASP A 22 7.38 -5.41 -7.95
CA ASP A 22 6.74 -4.08 -8.00
C ASP A 22 7.73 -2.90 -8.07
N GLY A 23 8.89 -3.10 -8.70
CA GLY A 23 9.94 -2.08 -8.82
C GLY A 23 10.86 -1.97 -7.59
N PHE A 24 10.71 -2.87 -6.61
CA PHE A 24 11.53 -2.92 -5.40
C PHE A 24 12.40 -4.19 -5.36
N ASP A 25 13.68 -4.02 -5.03
CA ASP A 25 14.60 -5.13 -4.80
C ASP A 25 14.20 -5.90 -3.53
N LYS A 26 13.66 -7.12 -3.69
CA LYS A 26 13.39 -8.06 -2.60
C LYS A 26 14.66 -8.77 -2.12
N ALA A 27 15.58 -9.05 -3.04
CA ALA A 27 16.86 -9.66 -2.73
C ALA A 27 17.89 -9.29 -3.81
N ARG A 28 19.11 -8.91 -3.39
CA ARG A 28 20.22 -8.63 -4.31
C ARG A 28 21.53 -9.04 -3.65
N CYS A 29 22.49 -9.52 -4.45
CA CYS A 29 23.84 -9.81 -3.98
C CYS A 29 24.72 -8.57 -4.14
N TYR A 30 25.36 -8.14 -3.06
CA TYR A 30 26.28 -7.02 -3.04
C TYR A 30 27.71 -7.52 -2.79
N SER A 31 28.67 -6.93 -3.49
CA SER A 31 30.09 -7.16 -3.29
C SER A 31 30.59 -6.44 -2.04
N TYR A 32 31.74 -6.86 -1.53
CA TYR A 32 32.38 -6.21 -0.39
C TYR A 32 32.67 -4.73 -0.64
N GLN A 33 33.10 -4.37 -1.86
CA GLN A 33 33.41 -2.99 -2.21
C GLN A 33 32.15 -2.10 -2.16
N GLU A 34 31.01 -2.59 -2.69
CA GLU A 34 29.74 -1.85 -2.64
C GLU A 34 29.27 -1.61 -1.19
N ILE A 35 29.50 -2.57 -0.31
CA ILE A 35 29.18 -2.42 1.12
C ILE A 35 30.13 -1.42 1.78
N ALA A 36 31.43 -1.50 1.48
CA ALA A 36 32.45 -0.59 2.02
C ALA A 36 32.21 0.86 1.57
N ASP A 37 31.89 1.07 0.30
CA ASP A 37 31.57 2.39 -0.28
C ASP A 37 30.32 3.01 0.37
N ARG A 38 29.39 2.17 0.83
CA ARG A 38 28.19 2.56 1.58
C ARG A 38 28.41 2.63 3.09
N GLN A 39 29.67 2.71 3.55
CA GLN A 39 30.03 2.78 4.98
C GLN A 39 29.48 1.61 5.81
N PHE A 40 29.42 0.42 5.21
CA PHE A 40 28.83 -0.78 5.82
C PHE A 40 27.34 -0.66 6.17
N ASN A 41 26.61 0.23 5.49
CA ASN A 41 25.15 0.21 5.55
C ASN A 41 24.62 -1.07 4.86
N ILE A 42 23.90 -1.89 5.62
CA ILE A 42 23.29 -3.15 5.14
C ILE A 42 21.82 -3.00 4.75
N ASP A 43 21.24 -1.81 4.93
CA ASP A 43 19.91 -1.45 4.42
C ASP A 43 19.99 -1.14 2.93
N LEU A 44 20.18 -2.21 2.14
CA LEU A 44 20.45 -2.12 0.70
C LEU A 44 19.24 -2.50 -0.15
N CYS A 45 18.30 -3.24 0.43
CA CYS A 45 17.02 -3.58 -0.17
C CYS A 45 15.96 -2.83 0.65
N GLY A 46 15.61 -1.63 0.20
CA GLY A 46 14.63 -0.80 0.90
C GLY A 46 13.30 -1.52 1.05
N PHE A 47 12.64 -1.33 2.20
CA PHE A 47 11.29 -1.82 2.37
C PHE A 47 10.32 -0.89 1.64
N PRO A 48 9.29 -1.42 0.95
CA PRO A 48 8.20 -0.59 0.49
C PRO A 48 7.59 0.09 1.72
N HIS A 49 7.83 1.39 1.84
CA HIS A 49 7.20 2.22 2.85
C HIS A 49 6.06 2.95 2.14
N GLU A 50 4.84 2.61 2.51
CA GLU A 50 3.70 3.45 2.16
C GLU A 50 3.76 4.66 3.08
N GLU A 51 4.15 5.81 2.54
CA GLU A 51 4.00 7.09 3.23
C GLU A 51 2.49 7.41 3.29
N GLU A 52 1.87 7.15 4.44
CA GLU A 52 0.53 7.65 4.70
C GLU A 52 0.59 9.16 4.93
N GLU A 53 0.02 9.94 4.01
CA GLU A 53 -0.16 11.38 4.21
C GLU A 53 -1.19 11.61 5.33
N ILE A 54 -0.71 12.03 6.51
CA ILE A 54 -1.57 12.41 7.62
C ILE A 54 -2.03 13.85 7.38
N LEU A 55 -3.26 14.01 6.85
CA LEU A 55 -3.89 15.32 6.69
C LEU A 55 -4.02 16.04 8.05
N PRO A 56 -3.80 17.37 8.10
CA PRO A 56 -4.14 18.17 9.27
C PRO A 56 -5.61 17.99 9.68
N PRO A 57 -5.96 18.12 10.98
CA PRO A 57 -7.33 17.90 11.46
C PRO A 57 -8.39 18.69 10.68
N ASP A 58 -8.11 19.94 10.35
CA ASP A 58 -9.05 20.82 9.65
C ASP A 58 -9.34 20.34 8.22
N GLU A 59 -8.29 19.93 7.49
CA GLU A 59 -8.41 19.40 6.13
C GLU A 59 -9.11 18.03 6.11
N LEU A 60 -8.80 17.17 7.09
CA LEU A 60 -9.46 15.88 7.24
C LEU A 60 -10.96 16.05 7.49
N ILE A 61 -11.35 16.97 8.39
CA ILE A 61 -12.75 17.26 8.70
C ILE A 61 -13.47 17.83 7.48
N ALA A 62 -12.85 18.79 6.77
CA ALA A 62 -13.43 19.38 5.57
C ALA A 62 -13.67 18.32 4.47
N ASN A 63 -12.66 17.48 4.19
CA ASN A 63 -12.77 16.39 3.22
C ASN A 63 -13.86 15.38 3.61
N TYR A 64 -13.96 15.03 4.89
CA TYR A 64 -15.01 14.15 5.40
C TYR A 64 -16.40 14.77 5.19
N GLN A 65 -16.60 16.03 5.54
CA GLN A 65 -17.88 16.71 5.38
C GLN A 65 -18.30 16.83 3.90
N GLN A 66 -17.34 17.11 3.01
CA GLN A 66 -17.58 17.16 1.57
C GLN A 66 -18.03 15.80 1.04
N LYS A 67 -17.29 14.72 1.35
CA LYS A 67 -17.65 13.35 0.95
C LYS A 67 -19.03 12.95 1.50
N ARG A 68 -19.33 13.29 2.76
CA ARG A 68 -20.62 13.01 3.38
C ARG A 68 -21.77 13.74 2.68
N THR A 69 -21.56 15.00 2.32
CA THR A 69 -22.56 15.80 1.60
C THR A 69 -22.86 15.21 0.22
N ALA A 70 -21.82 14.82 -0.52
CA ALA A 70 -21.97 14.19 -1.83
C ALA A 70 -22.75 12.86 -1.71
N LEU A 71 -22.36 11.99 -0.76
CA LEU A 71 -23.02 10.72 -0.54
C LEU A 71 -24.49 10.88 -0.12
N ASN A 72 -24.80 11.86 0.73
CA ASN A 72 -26.20 12.13 1.12
C ASN A 72 -27.03 12.60 -0.08
N ALA A 73 -26.47 13.44 -0.96
CA ALA A 73 -27.16 13.86 -2.17
C ALA A 73 -27.45 12.66 -3.10
N ASP A 74 -26.52 11.72 -3.21
CA ASP A 74 -26.72 10.49 -3.96
C ASP A 74 -27.79 9.58 -3.33
N ILE A 75 -27.79 9.46 -2.00
CA ILE A 75 -28.82 8.73 -1.26
C ILE A 75 -30.20 9.35 -1.54
N ASP A 76 -30.34 10.66 -1.40
CA ASP A 76 -31.61 11.37 -1.62
C ASP A 76 -32.09 11.22 -3.06
N ARG A 77 -31.18 11.28 -4.04
CA ARG A 77 -31.50 11.03 -5.46
C ARG A 77 -32.04 9.61 -5.67
N ILE A 78 -31.34 8.60 -5.17
CA ILE A 78 -31.73 7.19 -5.32
C ILE A 78 -33.06 6.91 -4.60
N LEU A 79 -33.24 7.46 -3.39
CA LEU A 79 -34.50 7.35 -2.66
C LEU A 79 -35.66 8.02 -3.41
N GLY A 80 -35.42 9.15 -4.07
CA GLY A 80 -36.38 9.80 -4.95
C GLY A 80 -36.79 8.91 -6.13
N GLU A 81 -35.81 8.31 -6.81
CA GLU A 81 -36.03 7.36 -7.91
C GLU A 81 -36.86 6.14 -7.46
N ILE A 82 -36.51 5.54 -6.32
CA ILE A 82 -37.23 4.40 -5.74
C ILE A 82 -38.67 4.80 -5.39
N THR A 83 -38.84 5.93 -4.70
CA THR A 83 -40.14 6.46 -4.29
C THR A 83 -41.05 6.70 -5.50
N GLN A 84 -40.49 7.25 -6.58
CA GLN A 84 -41.19 7.46 -7.84
C GLN A 84 -41.62 6.13 -8.49
N ILE A 85 -40.75 5.13 -8.52
CA ILE A 85 -41.05 3.79 -9.06
C ILE A 85 -42.17 3.11 -8.26
N LEU A 86 -42.12 3.22 -6.93
CA LEU A 86 -43.08 2.57 -6.03
C LEU A 86 -44.39 3.35 -5.85
N GLY A 87 -44.47 4.58 -6.35
CA GLY A 87 -45.65 5.45 -6.18
C GLY A 87 -45.91 5.85 -4.73
N ILE A 88 -44.89 5.78 -3.87
CA ILE A 88 -44.97 6.18 -2.46
C ILE A 88 -44.91 7.72 -2.40
N LYS A 89 -45.69 8.35 -1.53
CA LYS A 89 -45.48 9.76 -1.18
C LYS A 89 -44.70 9.80 0.14
N LEU A 90 -43.46 10.30 0.08
CA LEU A 90 -42.67 10.66 1.26
C LEU A 90 -43.18 11.99 1.85
#